data_AF-A0A512C3S3-F1
#
_entry.id   AF-A0A512C3S3-F1
#
_cell.length_a   1.000
_cell.length_b   1.000
_cell.length_c   1.000
_cell.angle_alpha   90.00
_cell.angle_beta   90.00
_cell.angle_gamma   90.00
#
_symmetry.space_group_name_H-M   'P 1'
#
loop_
_entity.id
_entity.type
_entity.pdbx_description
1 polymer ?
#
loop_
_entity_poly.entity_id
_entity_poly.type
_entity_poly.pdbx_seq_one_letter_code
_entity_poly.pdbx_strand_id
1 'polypeptide(L)' 'MSMVKVIELSSESQESWEDATRQAVERASRTIRNIRSVWVKEFEAVVDGNNVSQFRVNLKISFLLDEAQSMGSGEFGGGG' A
#
# COMPACT_ATOMS: atom_id res chain seq x y z
N MET A 1 -10.21 11.94 -14.01
CA MET A 1 -10.58 10.50 -14.08
C MET A 1 -9.95 9.84 -12.86
N SER A 2 -10.65 9.00 -12.09
CA SER A 2 -10.01 8.37 -10.91
C SER A 2 -9.08 7.22 -11.35
N MET A 3 -7.77 7.41 -11.17
CA MET A 3 -6.77 6.38 -11.41
C MET A 3 -6.43 5.67 -10.09
N VAL A 4 -6.56 4.35 -10.08
CA VAL A 4 -6.15 3.50 -8.96
C VAL A 4 -4.78 2.93 -9.27
N LYS A 5 -3.83 3.12 -8.37
CA LYS A 5 -2.55 2.41 -8.39
C LYS A 5 -2.62 1.25 -7.41
N VAL A 6 -2.10 0.11 -7.85
CA VAL A 6 -1.95 -1.09 -7.02
C VAL A 6 -0.47 -1.38 -6.85
N ILE A 7 -0.05 -1.67 -5.62
CA ILE A 7 1.30 -2.14 -5.33
C ILE A 7 1.24 -3.45 -4.55
N GLU A 8 2.28 -4.26 -4.70
CA GLU A 8 2.47 -5.52 -3.97
C GLU A 8 3.47 -5.29 -2.84
N LEU A 9 3.14 -5.79 -1.65
CA LEU A 9 3.94 -5.67 -0.43
C LEU A 9 4.03 -7.04 0.24
N SER A 10 5.13 -7.25 0.96
CA SER A 10 5.29 -8.39 1.87
C SER A 10 5.43 -7.86 3.30
N SER A 11 4.84 -8.56 4.25
CA SER A 11 4.87 -8.23 5.67
C SER A 11 4.89 -9.49 6.50
N GLU A 12 5.45 -9.41 7.70
CA GLU A 12 5.57 -10.53 8.61
C GLU A 12 5.22 -10.14 10.04
N SER A 13 4.68 -11.09 10.81
CA SER A 13 4.40 -10.93 12.24
C SER A 13 4.66 -12.25 12.97
N GLN A 14 5.04 -12.15 14.24
CA GLN A 14 5.18 -13.30 15.12
C GLN A 14 3.83 -13.73 15.73
N GLU A 15 2.79 -12.89 15.62
CA GLU A 15 1.50 -13.14 16.25
C GLU A 15 0.52 -13.86 15.33
N SER A 16 0.22 -13.27 14.15
CA SER A 16 -0.71 -13.85 13.19
C SER A 16 -0.60 -13.21 11.81
N TRP A 17 -1.24 -13.81 10.80
CA TRP A 17 -1.33 -13.22 9.46
C TRP A 17 -2.20 -11.96 9.41
N GLU A 18 -3.25 -11.86 10.24
CA GLU A 18 -4.09 -10.66 10.37
C GLU A 18 -3.28 -9.50 10.94
N ASP A 19 -2.41 -9.80 11.91
CA ASP A 19 -1.50 -8.81 12.46
C ASP A 19 -0.49 -8.34 11.41
N ALA A 20 0.16 -9.27 10.69
CA ALA A 20 1.06 -8.93 9.58
C ALA A 20 0.39 -8.04 8.51
N THR A 21 -0.89 -8.30 8.21
CA THR A 21 -1.69 -7.51 7.28
C THR A 21 -1.96 -6.10 7.81
N ARG A 22 -2.35 -5.96 9.09
CA ARG A 22 -2.57 -4.65 9.73
C ARG A 22 -1.29 -3.82 9.75
N GLN A 23 -0.16 -4.42 10.11
CA GLN A 23 1.14 -3.76 10.11
C GLN A 23 1.54 -3.27 8.71
N ALA A 24 1.29 -4.05 7.66
CA ALA A 24 1.57 -3.66 6.28
C ALA A 24 0.81 -2.40 5.88
N VAL A 25 -0.50 -2.35 6.19
CA VAL A 25 -1.35 -1.19 5.90
C VAL A 25 -0.89 0.03 6.69
N GLU A 26 -0.61 -0.14 7.99
CA GLU A 26 -0.12 0.95 8.83
C GLU A 26 1.19 1.52 8.28
N ARG A 27 2.17 0.67 7.94
CA ARG A 27 3.45 1.10 7.39
C ARG A 27 3.31 1.77 6.03
N ALA A 28 2.45 1.24 5.16
CA ALA A 28 2.17 1.82 3.85
C ALA A 28 1.49 3.20 3.97
N SER A 29 0.58 3.36 4.93
CA SER A 29 -0.17 4.61 5.15
C SER A 29 0.71 5.82 5.52
N ARG A 30 1.93 5.55 6.01
CA ARG A 30 2.92 6.61 6.33
C ARG A 30 3.45 7.31 5.07
N THR A 31 3.45 6.64 3.93
CA THR A 31 3.98 7.18 2.65
C THR A 31 2.93 7.28 1.56
N ILE A 32 1.89 6.45 1.62
CA ILE A 32 0.84 6.34 0.60
C ILE A 32 -0.45 6.90 1.19
N ARG A 33 -1.01 7.90 0.52
CA ARG A 33 -2.32 8.48 0.87
C ARG A 33 -3.43 7.76 0.11
N ASN A 34 -4.66 7.93 0.57
CA ASN A 34 -5.87 7.45 -0.11
C ASN A 34 -5.93 5.93 -0.36
N ILE A 35 -5.42 5.13 0.59
CA ILE A 35 -5.57 3.66 0.56
C ILE A 35 -7.07 3.31 0.62
N ARG A 36 -7.52 2.45 -0.29
CA ARG A 36 -8.94 2.06 -0.41
C ARG A 36 -9.20 0.62 -0.04
N SER A 37 -8.29 -0.28 -0.41
CA SER A 37 -8.42 -1.69 -0.08
C SER A 37 -7.07 -2.37 0.00
N VAL A 38 -7.05 -3.48 0.73
CA VAL A 38 -5.96 -4.43 0.79
C VAL A 38 -6.53 -5.84 0.59
N TRP A 39 -5.81 -6.71 -0.12
CA TRP A 39 -6.13 -8.12 -0.18
C TRP A 39 -4.86 -8.95 -0.11
N VAL A 40 -4.94 -10.07 0.62
CA VAL A 40 -3.84 -11.02 0.72
C VAL A 40 -3.85 -11.91 -0.51
N LYS A 41 -2.68 -12.05 -1.13
CA LYS A 41 -2.45 -12.92 -2.27
C LYS A 41 -2.02 -14.30 -1.80
N GLU A 42 -1.07 -14.34 -0.86
CA GLU A 42 -0.48 -15.57 -0.34
C GLU A 42 -0.21 -15.44 1.16
N PHE A 43 -0.42 -16.55 1.86
CA PHE A 43 -0.04 -16.73 3.26
C PHE A 43 1.13 -17.71 3.32
N GLU A 44 2.15 -17.37 4.08
CA GLU A 44 3.32 -18.20 4.32
C GLU A 44 3.57 -18.26 5.83
N ALA A 45 4.07 -19.39 6.32
CA ALA A 45 4.53 -19.54 7.69
C ALA A 45 5.98 -20.01 7.67
N VAL A 46 6.83 -19.35 8.46
CA VAL A 46 8.20 -19.80 8.68
C VAL A 46 8.18 -20.85 9.79
N VAL A 47 8.76 -22.01 9.52
CA VAL A 47 8.87 -23.09 10.51
C VAL A 47 10.33 -23.21 10.93
N ASP A 48 10.56 -23.14 12.24
CA ASP A 48 11.87 -23.41 12.85
C ASP A 48 11.79 -24.68 13.71
N GLY A 49 12.61 -25.67 13.37
CA GLY A 49 12.47 -27.04 13.85
C GLY A 49 11.11 -27.63 13.45
N ASN A 50 10.15 -27.59 14.39
CA ASN A 50 8.77 -28.08 14.23
C ASN A 50 7.72 -27.07 14.74
N ASN A 51 8.11 -25.82 14.99
CA ASN A 51 7.21 -24.78 15.46
C ASN A 51 7.11 -23.66 14.42
N VAL A 52 5.90 -23.11 14.25
CA VAL A 52 5.73 -21.91 13.44
C VAL A 52 6.33 -20.73 14.21
N SER A 53 7.35 -20.11 13.63
CA SER A 53 8.08 -18.99 14.24
C SER A 53 7.59 -17.64 13.75
N GLN A 54 7.08 -17.55 12.52
CA GLN A 54 6.58 -16.31 11.92
C GLN A 54 5.47 -16.56 10.90
N PHE A 55 4.62 -15.56 10.75
CA PHE A 55 3.52 -15.51 9.79
C PHE A 55 3.79 -14.41 8.77
N ARG A 56 3.93 -14.79 7.50
CA ARG A 56 4.21 -13.90 6.39
C ARG A 56 2.99 -13.77 5.48
N VAL A 57 2.77 -12.58 4.97
CA VAL A 57 1.72 -12.29 4.00
C VAL A 57 2.30 -11.54 2.81
N ASN A 58 2.00 -11.99 1.60
CA ASN A 58 2.14 -11.19 0.39
C ASN A 58 0.77 -10.61 0.07
N LEU A 59 0.66 -9.28 0.02
CA LEU A 59 -0.60 -8.58 -0.16
C LEU A 59 -0.48 -7.48 -1.20
N LYS A 60 -1.63 -7.04 -1.70
CA LYS A 60 -1.73 -5.90 -2.60
C LYS A 60 -2.56 -4.80 -1.98
N ILE A 61 -2.06 -3.58 -2.08
CA ILE A 61 -2.76 -2.37 -1.63
C ILE A 61 -3.15 -1.55 -2.84
N SER A 62 -4.41 -1.15 -2.88
CA SER A 62 -4.92 -0.18 -3.85
C SER A 62 -5.08 1.20 -3.22
N PHE A 63 -4.69 2.23 -3.96
CA PHE A 63 -4.84 3.62 -3.55
C PHE A 63 -5.11 4.53 -4.75
N LEU A 64 -5.81 5.63 -4.51
CA LEU A 64 -6.06 6.63 -5.54
C LEU A 64 -4.83 7.52 -5.72
N LEU A 65 -4.49 7.79 -6.98
CA LEU A 65 -3.51 8.82 -7.30
C LEU A 65 -4.15 10.19 -7.18
N ASP A 66 -3.46 11.09 -6.50
CA ASP A 66 -3.81 12.51 -6.56
C ASP A 66 -3.53 13.00 -7.99
N GLU A 67 -4.47 13.72 -8.58
CA GLU A 67 -4.21 14.43 -9.82
C GLU A 67 -3.17 15.52 -9.49
N ALA A 68 -1.97 15.40 -10.06
CA ALA A 68 -1.00 16.48 -9.99
C ALA A 68 -1.68 17.71 -10.60
N GLN A 69 -2.05 18.69 -9.75
CA GLN A 69 -2.66 19.92 -10.24
C GLN A 69 -1.71 20.50 -11.28
N SER A 70 -2.17 20.57 -12.53
CA SER A 70 -1.45 21.24 -13.60
C SER A 70 -1.19 22.66 -13.12
N MET A 71 0.07 22.95 -12.77
CA MET A 71 0.50 24.32 -12.49
C MET A 71 0.01 25.20 -13.63
N GLY A 72 -0.70 26.26 -13.25
CA GLY A 72 -1.57 27.03 -14.12
C GLY A 72 -0.96 27.39 -15.46
N SER A 73 -1.79 27.32 -16.50
CA SER A 73 -1.62 28.12 -17.70
C SER A 73 -1.51 29.58 -17.26
N GLY A 74 -0.28 30.09 -17.14
CA GLY A 74 -0.04 31.49 -16.89
C GLY A 74 -0.76 32.30 -17.96
N GLU A 75 -1.72 33.12 -17.53
CA GLU A 75 -2.23 34.24 -18.28
C GLU A 75 -1.04 35.10 -18.71
N PHE A 76 -0.57 34.90 -19.95
CA PHE A 76 0.22 35.91 -20.62
C PHE A 76 -0.73 37.05 -20.96
N GLY A 77 -0.75 38.06 -20.08
CA GLY A 77 -1.36 39.35 -20.34
C GLY A 77 -0.79 39.93 -21.62
N GLY A 78 -1.60 39.92 -22.67
CA GLY A 78 -1.36 40.69 -23.88
C GLY A 78 -1.60 42.16 -23.58
N GLY A 79 -0.53 42.87 -23.25
CA GLY A 79 -0.50 44.32 -23.38
C GLY A 79 -0.61 44.69 -24.86
N GLY A 80 -1.58 45.55 -25.17
CA GLY A 80 -1.81 46.21 -26.44
C GLY A 80 -2.70 47.42 -26.21
#